data_AF-A0A078S893-F1
#
_entry.id   AF-A0A078S893-F1
#
_cell.length_a   1.000
_cell.length_b   1.000
_cell.length_c   1.000
_cell.angle_alpha   90.00
_cell.angle_beta   90.00
_cell.angle_gamma   90.00
#
_symmetry.space_group_name_H-M   'P 1'
#
loop_
_entity.id
_entity.type
_entity.pdbx_description
1 polymer ?
#
loop_
_entity_poly.entity_id
_entity_poly.type
_entity_poly.pdbx_seq_one_letter_code
_entity_poly.pdbx_strand_id
1 'polypeptide(L)'
;MALIVYNRENSRPQEVTYKGKRTINLDSRGTVYLSKTMSIELGILGGGRVNFAHDDETDDWYICRADDSEGFIVWKDKRCARFSAGFIVQRLMRQAKVERKSVQFMMARMPVEIGGVAYYKILLSNPILR
;
A
#
# COMPACT_ATOMS: atom_id res chain seq x y z
N MET A 1 -5.17 19.30 -31.39
CA MET A 1 -6.14 18.59 -30.53
C MET A 1 -5.73 17.12 -30.46
N ALA A 2 -5.48 16.55 -29.29
CA ALA A 2 -5.13 15.14 -29.16
C ALA A 2 -6.37 14.35 -28.71
N LEU A 3 -6.77 13.36 -29.49
CA LEU A 3 -7.86 12.44 -29.14
C LEU A 3 -7.24 11.18 -28.51
N ILE A 4 -7.75 10.81 -27.34
CA ILE A 4 -7.44 9.53 -26.70
C ILE A 4 -8.54 8.54 -27.12
N VAL A 5 -8.14 7.48 -27.82
CA VAL A 5 -9.06 6.43 -28.28
C VAL A 5 -8.99 5.23 -27.34
N TYR A 6 -10.12 4.93 -26.68
CA TYR A 6 -10.27 3.73 -25.88
C TYR A 6 -10.72 2.54 -26.76
N ASN A 7 -10.02 1.40 -26.66
CA ASN A 7 -10.25 0.13 -27.34
C ASN A 7 -10.33 -1.03 -26.33
N ARG A 8 -10.66 -2.23 -26.81
CA ARG A 8 -10.82 -3.42 -25.95
C ARG A 8 -9.60 -3.70 -25.07
N GLU A 9 -8.38 -3.44 -25.53
CA GLU A 9 -7.17 -3.70 -24.74
C GLU A 9 -6.95 -2.68 -23.63
N ASN A 10 -7.20 -1.39 -23.88
CA ASN A 10 -7.07 -0.34 -22.87
C ASN A 10 -8.35 -0.08 -22.04
N SER A 11 -9.43 -0.84 -22.34
CA SER A 11 -10.71 -0.85 -21.62
C SER A 11 -10.95 -2.12 -20.80
N ARG A 12 -9.99 -3.07 -20.75
CA ARG A 12 -10.10 -4.28 -19.91
C ARG A 12 -9.98 -3.92 -18.41
N PRO A 13 -10.79 -4.53 -17.53
CA PRO A 13 -10.60 -4.40 -16.09
C PRO A 13 -9.19 -4.84 -15.68
N GLN A 14 -8.57 -4.09 -14.76
CA GLN A 14 -7.14 -4.14 -14.40
C GLN A 14 -6.63 -5.47 -13.80
N GLU A 15 -7.34 -6.59 -13.90
CA GLU A 15 -6.96 -7.89 -13.32
C GLU A 15 -5.62 -8.43 -13.85
N VAL A 16 -5.21 -8.05 -15.06
CA VAL A 16 -3.92 -8.45 -15.67
C VAL A 16 -2.79 -7.45 -15.36
N THR A 17 -3.08 -6.29 -14.76
CA THR A 17 -2.11 -5.18 -14.62
C THR A 17 -1.39 -5.11 -13.27
N TYR A 18 -1.66 -6.03 -12.33
CA TYR A 18 -1.10 -5.95 -10.97
C TYR A 18 0.28 -6.59 -10.80
N LYS A 19 0.74 -7.39 -11.78
CA LYS A 19 2.09 -7.96 -11.75
C LYS A 19 3.11 -6.84 -11.99
N GLY A 20 3.86 -6.48 -10.96
CA GLY A 20 4.89 -5.44 -11.02
C GLY A 20 4.48 -4.08 -10.44
N LYS A 21 3.19 -3.83 -10.16
CA LYS A 21 2.75 -2.56 -9.55
C LYS A 21 3.10 -2.47 -8.06
N ARG A 22 3.31 -1.24 -7.57
CA ARG A 22 3.49 -0.91 -6.16
C ARG A 22 2.12 -0.64 -5.56
N THR A 23 1.63 -1.59 -4.77
CA THR A 23 0.31 -1.47 -4.17
C THR A 23 0.29 -1.99 -2.75
N ILE A 24 -0.67 -1.47 -1.99
CA ILE A 24 -1.04 -1.92 -0.66
C ILE A 24 -2.52 -2.29 -0.66
N ASN A 25 -2.85 -3.48 -0.21
CA ASN A 25 -4.23 -3.92 -0.04
C ASN A 25 -4.58 -3.93 1.44
N LEU A 26 -5.71 -3.33 1.77
CA LEU A 26 -6.25 -3.29 3.11
C LEU A 26 -7.56 -4.09 3.13
N ASP A 27 -7.77 -4.90 4.15
CA ASP A 27 -9.08 -5.48 4.44
C ASP A 27 -9.70 -4.90 5.72
N SER A 28 -11.03 -4.87 5.76
CA SER A 28 -11.82 -4.38 6.89
C SER A 28 -11.57 -5.12 8.22
N ARG A 29 -10.91 -6.28 8.21
CA ARG A 29 -10.50 -6.99 9.44
C ARG A 29 -9.12 -6.53 9.94
N GLY A 30 -8.46 -5.64 9.21
CA GLY A 30 -7.17 -5.09 9.57
C GLY A 30 -5.97 -5.77 8.94
N THR A 31 -6.16 -6.70 7.99
CA THR A 31 -5.01 -7.29 7.29
C THR A 31 -4.50 -6.35 6.22
N VAL A 32 -3.19 -6.27 6.13
CA VAL A 32 -2.46 -5.50 5.12
C VAL A 32 -1.65 -6.46 4.26
N TYR A 33 -1.69 -6.26 2.95
CA TYR A 33 -0.84 -6.96 1.99
C TYR A 33 -0.08 -5.95 1.15
N LEU A 34 1.24 -6.08 1.11
CA LEU A 34 2.05 -5.33 0.15
C LEU A 34 2.24 -6.16 -1.12
N SER A 35 2.23 -5.50 -2.28
CA SER A 35 2.61 -6.16 -3.53
C SER A 35 4.04 -6.70 -3.45
N LYS A 36 4.37 -7.70 -4.28
CA LYS A 36 5.73 -8.25 -4.34
C LYS A 36 6.76 -7.17 -4.65
N THR A 37 6.47 -6.28 -5.60
CA THR A 37 7.35 -5.15 -5.95
C THR A 37 7.60 -4.27 -4.73
N MET A 38 6.54 -3.87 -4.04
CA MET A 38 6.69 -3.00 -2.88
C MET A 38 7.41 -3.70 -1.73
N SER A 39 7.15 -4.99 -1.52
CA SER A 39 7.85 -5.76 -0.47
C SER A 39 9.37 -5.79 -0.73
N ILE A 40 9.78 -5.95 -1.99
CA ILE A 40 11.19 -5.93 -2.39
C ILE A 40 11.80 -4.54 -2.22
N GLU A 41 11.13 -3.49 -2.69
CA GLU A 41 11.64 -2.12 -2.63
C GLU A 41 11.71 -1.58 -1.21
N LEU A 42 10.74 -1.92 -0.35
CA LEU A 42 10.77 -1.63 1.08
C LEU A 42 11.88 -2.43 1.79
N GLY A 43 12.48 -3.43 1.13
CA GLY A 43 13.50 -4.29 1.70
C GLY A 43 12.96 -5.17 2.83
N ILE A 44 11.68 -5.57 2.74
CA ILE A 44 11.00 -6.33 3.79
C ILE A 44 10.83 -7.80 3.41
N LEU A 45 11.30 -8.67 4.30
CA LEU A 45 11.12 -10.12 4.23
C LEU A 45 10.27 -10.60 5.42
N GLY A 46 9.79 -11.83 5.35
CA GLY A 46 9.08 -12.45 6.47
C GLY A 46 9.96 -12.47 7.73
N GLY A 47 9.37 -12.10 8.87
CA GLY A 47 10.06 -11.88 10.13
C GLY A 47 10.56 -10.45 10.35
N GLY A 48 10.58 -9.62 9.30
CA GLY A 48 10.85 -8.19 9.43
C GLY A 48 9.67 -7.41 10.00
N ARG A 49 9.85 -6.10 10.20
CA ARG A 49 8.84 -5.19 10.75
C ARG A 49 8.65 -3.95 9.89
N VAL A 50 7.47 -3.35 10.00
CA VAL A 50 7.10 -2.10 9.30
C VAL A 50 6.37 -1.16 10.24
N ASN A 51 6.51 0.14 9.99
CA ASN A 51 5.74 1.20 10.67
C ASN A 51 4.88 1.95 9.66
N PHE A 52 3.72 2.42 10.11
CA PHE A 52 2.98 3.46 9.42
C PHE A 52 3.37 4.82 10.00
N ALA A 53 3.44 5.84 9.16
CA ALA A 53 3.55 7.23 9.57
C ALA A 53 2.40 8.03 8.97
N HIS A 54 1.83 8.92 9.77
CA HIS A 54 0.82 9.88 9.34
C HIS A 54 1.43 11.27 9.51
N ASP A 55 1.36 12.06 8.44
CA ASP A 55 1.78 13.45 8.44
C ASP A 55 0.55 14.30 8.77
N ASP A 56 0.55 14.94 9.94
CA ASP A 56 -0.59 15.74 10.42
C ASP A 56 -0.75 17.07 9.67
N GLU A 57 0.26 17.53 8.91
CA GLU A 57 0.16 18.77 8.11
C GLU A 57 -0.46 18.51 6.74
N THR A 58 0.00 17.45 6.05
CA THR A 58 -0.46 17.10 4.70
C THR A 58 -1.61 16.09 4.69
N ASP A 59 -1.92 15.50 5.85
CA ASP A 59 -2.82 14.37 6.03
C ASP A 59 -2.40 13.11 5.25
N ASP A 60 -1.13 13.04 4.82
CA ASP A 60 -0.59 11.93 4.04
C ASP A 60 -0.18 10.74 4.91
N TRP A 61 -0.27 9.55 4.31
CA TRP A 61 0.13 8.30 4.96
C TRP A 61 1.31 7.65 4.27
N TYR A 62 2.20 7.10 5.08
CA TYR A 62 3.42 6.46 4.64
C TYR A 62 3.61 5.11 5.33
N ILE A 63 4.42 4.25 4.71
CA ILE A 63 4.93 3.03 5.31
C ILE A 63 6.45 3.00 5.18
N CYS A 64 7.14 2.58 6.23
CA CYS A 64 8.58 2.35 6.22
C CYS A 64 8.91 0.98 6.83
N ARG A 65 10.11 0.50 6.54
CA ARG A 65 10.71 -0.60 7.29
C ARG A 65 11.03 -0.12 8.70
N ALA A 66 10.78 -0.99 9.68
CA ALA A 66 11.16 -0.77 11.07
C ALA A 66 12.27 -1.76 11.45
N ASP A 67 13.29 -1.26 12.15
CA ASP A 67 14.39 -2.08 12.68
C ASP A 67 14.26 -2.32 14.20
N ASP A 68 13.31 -1.65 14.85
CA ASP A 68 12.99 -1.82 16.27
C ASP A 68 12.00 -2.97 16.54
N SER A 69 11.81 -3.30 17.81
CA SER A 69 10.86 -4.32 18.26
C SER A 69 9.40 -3.86 18.29
N GLU A 70 9.11 -2.58 18.01
CA GLU A 70 7.78 -2.01 18.16
C GLU A 70 6.95 -2.06 16.87
N GLY A 71 7.61 -2.16 15.71
CA GLY A 71 6.91 -2.23 14.43
C GLY A 71 6.08 -3.49 14.19
N PHE A 72 5.13 -3.41 13.26
CA PHE A 72 4.21 -4.51 12.92
C PHE A 72 4.97 -5.69 12.30
N ILE A 73 4.79 -6.87 12.89
CA ILE A 73 5.46 -8.10 12.42
C ILE A 73 4.91 -8.51 11.06
N VAL A 74 5.81 -8.67 10.09
CA VAL A 74 5.50 -9.13 8.74
C VAL A 74 5.61 -10.64 8.66
N TRP A 75 4.50 -11.29 8.33
CA TRP A 75 4.45 -12.70 7.98
C TRP A 75 4.74 -12.91 6.49
N LYS A 76 5.49 -13.98 6.20
CA LYS A 76 5.71 -14.43 4.81
C LYS A 76 4.46 -15.14 4.31
N ASP A 77 3.79 -14.55 3.32
CA ASP A 77 2.84 -15.28 2.48
C ASP A 77 3.54 -15.67 1.17
N LYS A 78 3.02 -16.67 0.45
CA LYS A 78 3.65 -17.32 -0.71
C LYS A 78 4.20 -16.32 -1.74
N ARG A 79 3.67 -15.09 -1.83
CA ARG A 79 4.08 -14.06 -2.81
C ARG A 79 4.06 -12.60 -2.33
N CYS A 80 3.76 -12.32 -1.06
CA CYS A 80 3.59 -10.95 -0.54
C CYS A 80 3.90 -10.84 0.96
N ALA A 81 4.35 -9.66 1.39
CA ALA A 81 4.40 -9.31 2.80
C ALA A 81 2.97 -9.10 3.33
N ARG A 82 2.65 -9.75 4.45
CA ARG A 82 1.34 -9.67 5.12
C ARG A 82 1.51 -9.35 6.59
N PHE A 83 0.72 -8.44 7.12
CA PHE A 83 0.71 -8.09 8.54
C PHE A 83 -0.67 -7.58 8.97
N SER A 84 -0.87 -7.37 10.27
CA SER A 84 -2.15 -6.89 10.82
C SER A 84 -1.97 -5.53 11.49
N ALA A 85 -2.82 -4.57 11.12
CA ALA A 85 -2.82 -3.21 11.64
C ALA A 85 -4.25 -2.63 11.68
N GLY A 86 -5.15 -3.28 12.45
CA GLY A 86 -6.59 -3.03 12.42
C GLY A 86 -7.01 -1.57 12.59
N PHE A 87 -6.48 -0.89 13.61
CA PHE A 87 -6.81 0.51 13.86
C PHE A 87 -6.38 1.43 12.70
N ILE A 88 -5.16 1.25 12.19
CA ILE A 88 -4.62 2.06 11.09
C ILE A 88 -5.37 1.80 9.78
N VAL A 89 -5.69 0.54 9.49
CA VAL A 89 -6.48 0.17 8.31
C VAL A 89 -7.85 0.86 8.33
N GLN A 90 -8.54 0.83 9.47
CA GLN A 90 -9.83 1.49 9.62
C GLN A 90 -9.72 3.01 9.41
N ARG A 91 -8.64 3.63 9.91
CA ARG A 91 -8.38 5.07 9.71
C ARG A 91 -8.12 5.41 8.24
N LEU A 92 -7.25 4.66 7.56
CA LEU A 92 -6.95 4.81 6.13
C LEU A 92 -8.21 4.65 5.26
N MET A 93 -9.00 3.59 5.50
CA MET A 93 -10.22 3.33 4.73
C MET A 93 -11.28 4.42 4.96
N ARG A 94 -11.42 4.91 6.20
CA ARG A 94 -12.32 6.02 6.52
C ARG A 94 -11.92 7.32 5.82
N GLN A 95 -10.63 7.67 5.87
CA GLN A 95 -10.11 8.87 5.20
C GLN A 95 -10.28 8.80 3.68
N ALA A 96 -10.06 7.62 3.10
CA ALA A 96 -10.32 7.36 1.68
C ALA A 96 -11.82 7.23 1.32
N LYS A 97 -12.73 7.35 2.30
CA LYS A 97 -14.19 7.20 2.14
C LYS A 97 -14.60 5.87 1.50
N VAL A 98 -13.96 4.77 1.94
CA VAL A 98 -14.15 3.44 1.38
C VAL A 98 -15.07 2.59 2.26
N GLU A 99 -16.25 2.27 1.74
CA GLU A 99 -17.24 1.38 2.37
C GLU A 99 -17.25 -0.01 1.69
N ARG A 100 -16.11 -0.70 1.75
CA ARG A 100 -15.91 -2.03 1.16
C ARG A 100 -15.21 -2.96 2.13
N LYS A 101 -15.34 -4.27 1.89
CA LYS A 101 -14.64 -5.29 2.67
C LYS A 101 -13.13 -5.24 2.47
N SER A 102 -12.67 -4.86 1.28
CA SER A 102 -11.26 -4.70 0.95
C SER A 102 -11.06 -3.59 -0.08
N VAL A 103 -9.87 -3.00 -0.07
CA VAL A 103 -9.47 -1.97 -1.02
C VAL A 103 -7.99 -2.08 -1.32
N GLN A 104 -7.61 -1.66 -2.52
CA GLN A 104 -6.23 -1.55 -2.92
C GLN A 104 -5.89 -0.08 -3.23
N PHE A 105 -4.72 0.36 -2.79
CA PHE A 105 -4.16 1.67 -3.10
C PHE A 105 -2.86 1.52 -3.88
N MET A 106 -2.60 2.49 -4.74
CA MET A 106 -1.28 2.65 -5.35
C MET A 106 -0.31 3.24 -4.33
N MET A 107 0.97 3.01 -4.52
CA MET A 107 2.03 3.61 -3.70
C MET A 107 2.95 4.44 -4.56
N ALA A 108 3.47 5.52 -3.97
CA ALA A 108 4.46 6.37 -4.62
C ALA A 108 5.70 5.55 -4.98
N ARG A 109 6.29 5.87 -6.14
CA ARG A 109 7.49 5.19 -6.62
C ARG A 109 8.73 5.60 -5.84
N MET A 110 8.86 6.89 -5.55
CA MET A 110 9.99 7.44 -4.82
C MET A 110 9.61 7.60 -3.35
N PRO A 111 10.42 7.07 -2.42
CA PRO A 111 10.21 7.33 -1.00
C PRO A 111 10.65 8.75 -0.65
N VAL A 112 10.17 9.24 0.48
CA VAL A 112 10.75 10.37 1.19
C VAL A 112 11.75 9.82 2.20
N GLU A 113 12.95 10.39 2.27
CA GLU A 113 13.97 9.98 3.24
C GLU A 113 13.94 10.91 4.46
N ILE A 114 13.74 10.33 5.64
CA ILE A 114 13.73 11.05 6.92
C ILE A 114 14.62 10.28 7.88
N GLY A 115 15.68 10.91 8.39
CA GLY A 115 16.60 10.27 9.34
C GLY A 115 17.27 8.99 8.81
N GLY A 116 17.48 8.89 7.49
CA GLY A 116 18.05 7.69 6.85
C GLY A 116 17.06 6.54 6.63
N VAL A 117 15.77 6.76 6.93
CA VAL A 117 14.69 5.77 6.70
C VAL A 117 13.86 6.19 5.49
N ALA A 118 13.59 5.23 4.61
CA ALA A 118 12.77 5.43 3.42
C ALA A 118 11.27 5.24 3.73
N TYR A 119 10.47 6.28 3.52
CA TYR A 119 9.01 6.31 3.72
C TYR A 119 8.29 6.33 2.38
N TYR A 120 7.51 5.29 2.10
CA TYR A 120 6.73 5.19 0.88
C TYR A 120 5.30 5.68 1.09
N LYS A 121 4.90 6.70 0.35
CA LYS A 121 3.55 7.28 0.42
C LYS A 121 2.49 6.33 -0.12
N ILE A 122 1.39 6.21 0.60
CA ILE A 122 0.16 5.53 0.18
C ILE A 122 -0.73 6.55 -0.54
N LEU A 123 -1.09 6.26 -1.79
CA LEU A 123 -1.92 7.16 -2.59
C LEU A 123 -3.39 6.82 -2.34
N LEU A 124 -4.03 7.56 -1.43
CA LEU A 124 -5.44 7.35 -1.08
C LEU A 124 -6.42 7.84 -2.15
N SER A 125 -5.95 8.64 -3.11
CA SER A 125 -6.73 9.05 -4.27
C SER A 125 -6.94 7.88 -5.24
N ASN A 126 -8.15 7.76 -5.78
CA ASN A 126 -8.54 6.70 -6.72
C ASN A 126 -8.31 5.27 -6.19
N PRO A 127 -8.96 4.89 -5.06
CA PRO A 127 -8.89 3.53 -4.56
C PRO A 127 -9.34 2.52 -5.61
N ILE A 128 -8.62 1.42 -5.71
CA ILE A 128 -8.99 0.27 -6.53
C ILE A 128 -9.91 -0.61 -5.68
N LEU A 129 -11.20 -0.54 -5.98
CA LEU A 129 -12.22 -1.31 -5.29
C LEU A 129 -12.18 -2.78 -5.75
N ARG A 130 -12.35 -3.71 -4.79
CA ARG A 130 -12.40 -5.16 -5.01
C ARG A 130 -13.68 -5.74 -4.46
#